data_AF-A0A940F452-F1
#
_entry.id   AF-A0A940F452-F1
#
_cell.length_a   1.000
_cell.length_b   1.000
_cell.length_c   1.000
_cell.angle_alpha   90.00
_cell.angle_beta   90.00
_cell.angle_gamma   90.00
#
_symmetry.space_group_name_H-M   'P 1'
#
loop_
_entity.id
_entity.type
_entity.pdbx_description
1 polymer ?
#
loop_
_entity_poly.entity_id
_entity_poly.type
_entity_poly.pdbx_seq_one_letter_code
_entity_poly.pdbx_strand_id
1 'polypeptide(L)'
;MVGLCVAWFLRREGIGVTVLDRRGVGAGASWGNAGWLAPALTLPLPEPAVLRTGLRAMLRPDSPLYVPPVPDPRLWRFLAEFTRHCTPERWRRALAVFELLNASALDAFDELDLARTVPAPAGARKADQFLAGFTSSRAREHLRGELVAVGVDPAQVQSLERDELVALEPSLGPGVTHGLRLHGQRYLDPGRYLAALADDVVAAGVKLDTGSEVVEVVRAGAGAEVLLDDGHRLPADLVVLANGSWLGDLARPHGVRRLVQAGRGYSFAVDPERLPAGPVYFPQQRLACTPLSTAGALRVAGMMEFRPADAPLDPRRIEAMVAAARPLLRGVSWERRREEWVGPRPCTVDGLPLVGRTRSPQVYVAGGHGMWGVTLGPLTGRLLAEQIVHRRTSDLGRLLDPLR
;
A
#
# COMPACT_ATOMS: atom_id res chain seq x y z
N MET A 1 -4.79 5.93 -5.25
CA MET A 1 -4.73 4.68 -6.04
C MET A 1 -6.09 4.02 -6.17
N VAL A 2 -6.62 3.43 -5.11
CA VAL A 2 -7.82 2.56 -5.17
C VAL A 2 -9.02 3.24 -5.82
N GLY A 3 -9.38 4.46 -5.40
CA GLY A 3 -10.52 5.19 -5.98
C GLY A 3 -10.37 5.47 -7.48
N LEU A 4 -9.16 5.79 -7.95
CA LEU A 4 -8.90 5.98 -9.39
C LEU A 4 -9.01 4.67 -10.18
N CYS A 5 -8.54 3.56 -9.61
CA CYS A 5 -8.70 2.24 -10.24
C CYS A 5 -10.19 1.87 -10.35
N VAL A 6 -10.98 2.08 -9.29
CA VAL A 6 -12.43 1.88 -9.34
C VAL A 6 -13.07 2.75 -10.42
N ALA A 7 -12.74 4.04 -10.47
CA ALA A 7 -13.26 4.96 -11.47
C ALA A 7 -12.93 4.51 -12.90
N TRP A 8 -11.69 4.06 -13.12
CA TRP A 8 -11.23 3.54 -14.41
C TRP A 8 -12.02 2.31 -14.86
N PHE A 9 -12.13 1.28 -13.99
CA PHE A 9 -12.84 0.05 -14.33
C PHE A 9 -14.35 0.28 -14.53
N LEU A 10 -14.99 1.11 -13.70
CA LEU A 10 -16.40 1.48 -13.90
C LEU A 10 -16.60 2.26 -15.20
N ARG A 11 -15.70 3.19 -15.52
CA ARG A 11 -15.79 3.98 -16.74
C ARG A 11 -15.66 3.09 -17.99
N ARG A 12 -14.81 2.07 -17.94
CA ARG A 12 -14.65 1.10 -19.03
C ARG A 12 -15.94 0.31 -19.31
N GLU A 13 -16.73 0.07 -18.27
CA GLU A 13 -18.07 -0.54 -18.37
C GLU A 13 -19.18 0.47 -18.76
N GLY A 14 -18.80 1.69 -19.19
CA GLY A 14 -19.74 2.72 -19.65
C GLY A 14 -20.41 3.52 -18.53
N ILE A 15 -20.03 3.33 -17.26
CA ILE A 15 -20.62 4.06 -16.14
C ILE A 15 -20.08 5.49 -16.09
N GLY A 16 -20.97 6.47 -15.87
CA GLY A 16 -20.58 7.85 -15.58
C GLY A 16 -20.03 7.96 -14.16
N VAL A 17 -18.81 8.50 -14.01
CA VAL A 17 -18.13 8.57 -12.70
C VAL A 17 -17.71 10.00 -12.40
N THR A 18 -17.93 10.41 -11.15
CA THR A 18 -17.31 11.58 -10.54
C THR A 18 -16.47 11.12 -9.36
N VAL A 19 -15.22 11.57 -9.28
CA VAL A 19 -14.29 11.29 -8.18
C VAL A 19 -14.15 12.58 -7.37
N LEU A 20 -14.49 12.51 -6.08
CA LEU A 20 -14.32 13.59 -5.12
C LEU A 20 -13.10 13.30 -4.25
N ASP A 21 -12.16 14.24 -4.13
CA ASP A 21 -11.02 14.13 -3.22
C ASP A 21 -10.76 15.45 -2.49
N ARG A 22 -10.60 15.41 -1.17
CA ARG A 22 -10.41 16.62 -0.34
C ARG A 22 -9.12 17.40 -0.59
N ARG A 23 -8.09 16.80 -1.18
CA ARG A 23 -6.77 17.45 -1.38
C ARG A 23 -6.29 17.35 -2.82
N GLY A 24 -6.51 16.21 -3.46
CA GLY A 24 -6.06 15.95 -4.82
C GLY A 24 -5.46 14.55 -5.00
N VAL A 25 -5.15 14.25 -6.25
CA VAL A 25 -4.70 12.93 -6.69
C VAL A 25 -3.49 12.45 -5.89
N GLY A 26 -3.67 11.32 -5.20
CA GLY A 26 -2.59 10.64 -4.50
C GLY A 26 -2.16 11.26 -3.17
N ALA A 27 -2.76 12.39 -2.74
CA ALA A 27 -2.37 13.14 -1.54
C ALA A 27 -2.54 12.37 -0.20
N GLY A 28 -3.21 11.21 -0.22
CA GLY A 28 -3.25 10.26 0.89
C GLY A 28 -2.06 9.28 0.86
N ALA A 29 -2.28 8.04 1.31
CA ALA A 29 -1.23 7.01 1.48
C ALA A 29 -0.54 6.53 0.18
N SER A 30 -1.02 6.96 -0.99
CA SER A 30 -0.59 6.39 -2.27
C SER A 30 0.69 7.04 -2.82
N TRP A 31 0.90 8.34 -2.65
CA TRP A 31 2.01 9.08 -3.28
C TRP A 31 3.40 8.68 -2.75
N GLY A 32 3.56 8.64 -1.42
CA GLY A 32 4.82 8.26 -0.78
C GLY A 32 4.98 6.76 -0.54
N ASN A 33 4.19 5.93 -1.22
CA ASN A 33 4.37 4.48 -1.17
C ASN A 33 5.75 4.08 -1.75
N ALA A 34 6.24 2.89 -1.41
CA ALA A 34 7.48 2.36 -1.99
C ALA A 34 7.33 2.02 -3.48
N GLY A 35 6.10 1.81 -3.97
CA GLY A 35 5.83 1.50 -5.37
C GLY A 35 6.17 0.06 -5.76
N TRP A 36 6.28 -0.85 -4.80
CA TRP A 36 6.53 -2.25 -5.09
C TRP A 36 5.26 -2.97 -5.49
N LEU A 37 5.34 -3.66 -6.62
CA LEU A 37 4.36 -4.61 -7.10
C LEU A 37 4.99 -5.99 -6.95
N ALA A 38 5.12 -6.41 -5.69
CA ALA A 38 5.83 -7.61 -5.31
C ALA A 38 4.89 -8.60 -4.59
N PRO A 39 4.12 -9.42 -5.34
CA PRO A 39 3.17 -10.37 -4.74
C PRO A 39 3.86 -11.32 -3.73
N ALA A 40 5.11 -11.71 -4.00
CA ALA A 40 5.90 -12.55 -3.09
C ALA A 40 6.14 -11.92 -1.71
N LEU A 41 6.04 -10.60 -1.59
CA LEU A 41 6.21 -9.84 -0.34
C LEU A 41 4.90 -9.23 0.17
N THR A 42 3.78 -9.47 -0.53
CA THR A 42 2.45 -8.97 -0.16
C THR A 42 1.79 -10.00 0.75
N LEU A 43 2.07 -9.87 2.04
CA LEU A 43 1.63 -10.79 3.09
C LEU A 43 0.67 -10.09 4.06
N PRO A 44 -0.11 -10.82 4.86
CA PRO A 44 -0.94 -10.19 5.88
C PRO A 44 -0.07 -9.36 6.84
N LEU A 45 -0.64 -8.33 7.44
CA LEU A 45 0.08 -7.53 8.45
C LEU A 45 0.06 -8.16 9.86
N PRO A 46 -1.04 -8.77 10.33
CA PRO A 46 -1.13 -9.34 11.68
C PRO A 46 -0.39 -10.68 11.83
N GLU A 47 0.93 -10.62 12.00
CA GLU A 47 1.78 -11.81 12.15
C GLU A 47 2.18 -12.05 13.62
N PRO A 48 2.25 -13.30 14.11
CA PRO A 48 2.79 -13.61 15.44
C PRO A 48 4.15 -12.98 15.75
N ALA A 49 5.06 -12.92 14.77
CA ALA A 49 6.39 -12.32 14.95
C ALA A 49 6.32 -10.81 15.18
N VAL A 50 5.36 -10.13 14.55
CA VAL A 50 5.13 -8.68 14.70
C VAL A 50 4.80 -8.31 16.14
N LEU A 51 4.10 -9.16 16.91
CA LEU A 51 3.86 -8.91 18.34
C LEU A 51 5.15 -8.92 19.16
N ARG A 52 5.99 -9.94 18.96
CA ARG A 52 7.27 -10.07 19.69
C ARG A 52 8.19 -8.90 19.38
N THR A 53 8.27 -8.52 18.10
CA THR A 53 9.06 -7.37 17.66
C THR A 53 8.42 -6.05 18.12
N GLY A 54 7.09 -5.93 18.07
CA GLY A 54 6.34 -4.74 18.49
C GLY A 54 6.49 -4.43 19.98
N LEU A 55 6.41 -5.44 20.85
CA LEU A 55 6.63 -5.25 22.28
C LEU A 55 8.05 -4.79 22.60
N ARG A 56 9.07 -5.35 21.94
CA ARG A 56 10.47 -4.89 22.09
C ARG A 56 10.69 -3.51 21.48
N ALA A 57 10.00 -3.22 20.38
CA ALA A 57 10.04 -1.96 19.65
C ALA A 57 9.47 -0.78 20.45
N MET A 58 8.42 -1.00 21.22
CA MET A 58 7.80 0.05 22.05
C MET A 58 8.76 0.67 23.07
N LEU A 59 9.83 -0.05 23.44
CA LEU A 59 10.86 0.42 24.37
C LEU A 59 11.97 1.25 23.69
N ARG A 60 11.92 1.38 22.36
CA ARG A 60 13.00 1.96 21.56
C ARG A 60 12.49 3.06 20.62
N PRO A 61 12.92 4.32 20.80
CA PRO A 61 12.45 5.42 19.96
C PRO A 61 12.95 5.33 18.50
N ASP A 62 14.00 4.56 18.23
CA ASP A 62 14.59 4.30 16.90
C ASP A 62 13.97 3.08 16.20
N SER A 63 12.95 2.45 16.80
CA SER A 63 12.37 1.22 16.28
C SER A 63 11.52 1.44 15.01
N PRO A 64 11.54 0.53 14.02
CA PRO A 64 10.72 0.62 12.81
C PRO A 64 9.21 0.54 13.05
N LEU A 65 8.75 0.25 14.28
CA LEU A 65 7.35 0.29 14.69
C LEU A 65 7.19 1.14 15.95
N TYR A 66 6.37 2.19 15.90
CA TYR A 66 6.09 3.06 17.03
C TYR A 66 4.60 3.05 17.41
N VAL A 67 4.32 2.80 18.69
CA VAL A 67 2.99 2.94 19.28
C VAL A 67 3.06 4.07 20.31
N PRO A 68 2.33 5.19 20.13
CA PRO A 68 2.35 6.27 21.10
C PRO A 68 1.68 5.83 22.42
N PRO A 69 2.26 6.17 23.59
CA PRO A 69 1.68 5.85 24.89
C PRO A 69 0.57 6.86 25.27
N VAL A 70 -0.43 7.02 24.40
CA VAL A 70 -1.56 7.93 24.62
C VAL A 70 -2.82 7.16 25.03
N PRO A 71 -3.68 7.70 25.89
CA PRO A 71 -4.94 7.06 26.27
C PRO A 71 -5.99 7.26 25.16
N ASP A 72 -5.79 6.64 23.99
CA ASP A 72 -6.76 6.62 22.88
C ASP A 72 -7.53 5.29 22.86
N PRO A 73 -8.80 5.25 23.29
CA PRO A 73 -9.58 4.02 23.33
C PRO A 73 -9.76 3.35 21.96
N ARG A 74 -9.79 4.13 20.87
CA ARG A 74 -9.94 3.57 19.51
C ARG A 74 -8.66 2.83 19.12
N LEU A 75 -7.50 3.44 19.37
CA LEU A 75 -6.20 2.80 19.14
C LEU A 75 -6.04 1.53 19.98
N TRP A 76 -6.34 1.59 21.29
CA TRP A 76 -6.21 0.42 22.16
C TRP A 76 -7.14 -0.72 21.76
N ARG A 77 -8.37 -0.41 21.36
CA ARG A 77 -9.30 -1.40 20.81
C ARG A 77 -8.75 -2.01 19.51
N PHE A 78 -8.23 -1.19 18.60
CA PHE A 78 -7.59 -1.67 17.38
C PHE A 78 -6.41 -2.61 17.70
N LEU A 79 -5.51 -2.22 18.61
CA LEU A 79 -4.35 -3.02 18.99
C LEU A 79 -4.76 -4.34 19.65
N ALA A 80 -5.78 -4.33 20.52
CA ALA A 80 -6.29 -5.55 21.13
C ALA A 80 -6.90 -6.51 20.10
N GLU A 81 -7.71 -5.98 19.16
CA GLU A 81 -8.29 -6.78 18.07
C GLU A 81 -7.21 -7.27 17.09
N PHE A 82 -6.23 -6.43 16.74
CA PHE A 82 -5.09 -6.78 15.89
C PHE A 82 -4.26 -7.91 16.51
N THR A 83 -3.98 -7.81 17.81
CA THR A 83 -3.25 -8.84 18.57
C THR A 83 -3.97 -10.18 18.54
N ARG A 84 -5.31 -10.19 18.62
CA ARG A 84 -6.12 -11.41 18.48
C ARG A 84 -6.02 -12.06 17.09
N HIS A 85 -5.61 -11.32 16.06
CA HIS A 85 -5.39 -11.85 14.71
C HIS A 85 -3.96 -12.33 14.47
N CYS A 86 -3.01 -12.02 15.36
CA CYS A 86 -1.63 -12.46 15.29
C CYS A 86 -1.42 -13.91 15.80
N THR A 87 -2.32 -14.83 15.47
CA THR A 87 -2.17 -16.26 15.78
C THR A 87 -1.80 -17.05 14.52
N PRO A 88 -1.02 -18.15 14.61
CA PRO A 88 -0.62 -18.93 13.43
C PRO A 88 -1.78 -19.44 12.57
N GLU A 89 -2.93 -19.74 13.19
CA GLU A 89 -4.13 -20.18 12.48
C GLU A 89 -4.80 -19.05 11.69
N ARG A 90 -4.98 -17.88 12.31
CA ARG A 90 -5.59 -16.72 11.66
C ARG A 90 -4.68 -16.13 10.59
N TRP A 91 -3.38 -16.13 10.86
CA TRP A 91 -2.36 -15.77 9.89
C TRP A 91 -2.46 -16.63 8.63
N ARG A 92 -2.47 -17.97 8.76
CA ARG A 92 -2.62 -18.89 7.62
C ARG A 92 -3.91 -18.68 6.84
N ARG A 93 -5.02 -18.39 7.54
CA ARG A 93 -6.30 -18.07 6.88
C ARG A 93 -6.22 -16.78 6.06
N ALA A 94 -5.60 -15.72 6.60
CA ALA A 94 -5.40 -14.48 5.87
C ALA A 94 -4.42 -14.67 4.70
N LEU A 95 -3.37 -15.46 4.90
CA LEU A 95 -2.38 -15.78 3.87
C LEU A 95 -3.02 -16.46 2.66
N ALA A 96 -3.90 -17.45 2.86
CA ALA A 96 -4.62 -18.10 1.78
C ALA A 96 -5.46 -17.11 0.93
N VAL A 97 -6.01 -16.05 1.55
CA VAL A 97 -6.69 -14.97 0.81
C VAL A 97 -5.68 -14.13 0.03
N PHE A 98 -4.52 -13.81 0.63
CA PHE A 98 -3.45 -13.07 -0.06
C PHE A 98 -2.87 -13.85 -1.24
N GLU A 99 -2.74 -15.18 -1.16
CA GLU A 99 -2.31 -16.02 -2.29
C GLU A 99 -3.25 -15.83 -3.51
N LEU A 100 -4.57 -15.85 -3.28
CA LEU A 100 -5.57 -15.59 -4.33
C LEU A 100 -5.49 -14.15 -4.88
N LEU A 101 -5.31 -13.17 -3.99
CA LEU A 101 -5.13 -11.76 -4.39
C LEU A 101 -3.86 -11.59 -5.25
N ASN A 102 -2.75 -12.17 -4.80
CA ASN A 102 -1.43 -12.07 -5.40
C ASN A 102 -1.39 -12.73 -6.78
N ALA A 103 -2.07 -13.85 -6.96
CA ALA A 103 -2.21 -14.52 -8.24
C ALA A 103 -2.92 -13.65 -9.30
N SER A 104 -3.79 -12.72 -8.88
CA SER A 104 -4.59 -11.88 -9.79
C SER A 104 -4.15 -10.41 -9.86
N ALA A 105 -3.26 -9.98 -8.95
CA ALA A 105 -2.93 -8.57 -8.78
C ALA A 105 -2.20 -8.00 -10.01
N LEU A 106 -1.19 -8.72 -10.52
CA LEU A 106 -0.41 -8.27 -11.68
C LEU A 106 -1.22 -8.31 -12.98
N ASP A 107 -2.10 -9.29 -13.15
CA ASP A 107 -3.00 -9.36 -14.31
C ASP A 107 -3.95 -8.16 -14.36
N ALA A 108 -4.45 -7.72 -13.20
CA ALA A 108 -5.28 -6.51 -13.12
C ALA A 108 -4.48 -5.23 -13.43
N PHE A 109 -3.17 -5.21 -13.14
CA PHE A 109 -2.28 -4.15 -13.59
C PHE A 109 -2.06 -4.19 -15.09
N ASP A 110 -1.82 -5.36 -15.67
CA ASP A 110 -1.64 -5.53 -17.11
C ASP A 110 -2.88 -5.07 -17.87
N GLU A 111 -4.07 -5.43 -17.39
CA GLU A 111 -5.35 -4.97 -17.94
C GLU A 111 -5.51 -3.44 -17.91
N LEU A 112 -5.09 -2.80 -16.81
CA LEU A 112 -5.15 -1.35 -16.67
C LEU A 112 -4.10 -0.68 -17.56
N ASP A 113 -2.85 -1.17 -17.57
CA ASP A 113 -1.73 -0.60 -18.32
C ASP A 113 -1.89 -0.74 -19.84
N LEU A 114 -2.43 -1.85 -20.34
CA LEU A 114 -2.67 -2.08 -21.78
C LEU A 114 -3.70 -1.11 -22.38
N ALA A 115 -4.66 -0.66 -21.58
CA ALA A 115 -5.74 0.21 -22.05
C ALA A 115 -5.49 1.70 -21.75
N ARG A 116 -4.26 2.06 -21.37
CA ARG A 116 -3.85 3.46 -21.17
C ARG A 116 -3.69 4.16 -22.51
N THR A 117 -4.18 5.39 -22.57
CA THR A 117 -4.11 6.22 -23.78
C THR A 117 -3.06 7.32 -23.65
N VAL A 118 -2.77 7.73 -22.42
CA VAL A 118 -1.66 8.61 -22.08
C VAL A 118 -0.39 7.77 -21.97
N PRO A 119 0.67 8.07 -22.75
CA PRO A 119 1.95 7.41 -22.58
C PRO A 119 2.39 7.56 -21.13
N ALA A 120 2.48 6.45 -20.39
CA ALA A 120 3.06 6.46 -19.07
C ALA A 120 4.57 6.31 -19.23
N PRO A 121 5.39 7.38 -19.10
CA PRO A 121 6.84 7.22 -19.00
C PRO A 121 7.28 6.34 -17.81
N ALA A 122 6.34 5.94 -16.95
CA ALA A 122 6.53 5.13 -15.74
C ALA A 122 5.37 4.15 -15.47
N GLY A 123 4.93 3.36 -16.47
CA GLY A 123 4.09 2.18 -16.23
C GLY A 123 4.76 1.17 -15.28
N ALA A 124 4.05 0.11 -14.89
CA ALA A 124 4.62 -0.93 -14.02
C ALA A 124 5.85 -1.58 -14.70
N ARG A 125 7.04 -1.40 -14.12
CA ARG A 125 8.31 -1.90 -14.66
C ARG A 125 8.59 -3.29 -14.11
N LYS A 126 9.02 -4.21 -14.97
CA LYS A 126 9.62 -5.47 -14.51
C LYS A 126 10.93 -5.15 -13.77
N ALA A 127 11.10 -5.73 -12.59
CA ALA A 127 12.36 -5.68 -11.88
C ALA A 127 13.25 -6.82 -12.40
N ASP A 128 14.18 -6.50 -13.29
CA ASP A 128 15.23 -7.45 -13.68
C ASP A 128 16.09 -7.82 -12.46
N GLN A 129 16.18 -6.91 -11.50
CA GLN A 129 16.83 -7.08 -10.22
C GLN A 129 15.91 -6.56 -9.10
N PHE A 130 15.40 -7.48 -8.28
CA PHE A 130 14.83 -7.15 -6.97
C PHE A 130 15.72 -7.81 -5.92
N LEU A 131 16.48 -7.02 -5.18
CA LEU A 131 17.46 -7.52 -4.23
C LEU A 131 16.97 -7.34 -2.79
N ALA A 132 17.19 -8.33 -1.93
CA ALA A 132 17.08 -8.17 -0.49
C ALA A 132 18.48 -8.31 0.13
N GLY A 133 18.97 -7.27 0.80
CA GLY A 133 20.29 -7.24 1.44
C GLY A 133 20.23 -7.54 2.94
N PHE A 134 21.22 -8.27 3.44
CA PHE A 134 21.31 -8.72 4.83
C PHE A 134 22.71 -8.52 5.41
N THR A 135 22.76 -8.39 6.73
CA THR A 135 24.02 -8.31 7.48
C THR A 135 24.54 -9.70 7.93
N SER A 136 23.76 -10.76 7.71
CA SER A 136 24.12 -12.13 8.10
C SER A 136 23.44 -13.20 7.24
N SER A 137 24.11 -14.33 7.04
CA SER A 137 23.56 -15.50 6.34
C SER A 137 22.30 -16.06 7.00
N ARG A 138 22.25 -16.05 8.35
CA ARG A 138 21.08 -16.50 9.11
C ARG A 138 19.83 -15.69 8.78
N ALA A 139 19.96 -14.36 8.68
CA ALA A 139 18.83 -13.50 8.32
C ALA A 139 18.36 -13.72 6.87
N ARG A 140 19.31 -13.91 5.94
CA ARG A 140 19.04 -14.28 4.55
C ARG A 140 18.23 -15.58 4.49
N GLU A 141 18.72 -16.62 5.15
CA GLU A 141 18.12 -17.95 5.10
C GLU A 141 16.74 -17.99 5.77
N HIS A 142 16.56 -17.20 6.83
CA HIS A 142 15.26 -17.04 7.45
C HIS A 142 14.22 -16.47 6.47
N LEU A 143 14.52 -15.36 5.79
CA LEU A 143 13.57 -14.81 4.80
C LEU A 143 13.37 -15.77 3.63
N ARG A 144 14.43 -16.44 3.16
CA ARG A 144 14.31 -17.46 2.10
C ARG A 144 13.32 -18.56 2.49
N GLY A 145 13.45 -19.08 3.71
CA GLY A 145 12.54 -20.08 4.25
C GLY A 145 11.10 -19.58 4.40
N GLU A 146 10.92 -18.33 4.84
CA GLU A 146 9.59 -17.71 4.92
C GLU A 146 8.93 -17.58 3.54
N LEU A 147 9.66 -17.10 2.53
CA LEU A 147 9.16 -16.96 1.16
C LEU A 147 8.71 -18.30 0.59
N VAL A 148 9.52 -19.35 0.76
CA VAL A 148 9.17 -20.71 0.32
C VAL A 148 7.95 -21.24 1.09
N ALA A 149 7.87 -20.99 2.40
CA ALA A 149 6.76 -21.43 3.23
C ALA A 149 5.42 -20.76 2.87
N VAL A 150 5.45 -19.57 2.28
CA VAL A 150 4.27 -18.85 1.78
C VAL A 150 4.01 -19.08 0.28
N GLY A 151 4.62 -20.13 -0.30
CA GLY A 151 4.31 -20.59 -1.66
C GLY A 151 5.10 -19.92 -2.77
N VAL A 152 6.12 -19.11 -2.47
CA VAL A 152 7.04 -18.61 -3.50
C VAL A 152 7.88 -19.77 -4.02
N ASP A 153 7.90 -19.95 -5.34
CA ASP A 153 8.73 -20.96 -5.99
C ASP A 153 10.21 -20.75 -5.58
N PRO A 154 10.87 -21.76 -4.97
CA PRO A 154 12.29 -21.67 -4.62
C PRO A 154 13.19 -21.26 -5.79
N ALA A 155 12.83 -21.59 -7.04
CA ALA A 155 13.56 -21.17 -8.23
C ALA A 155 13.51 -19.66 -8.48
N GLN A 156 12.55 -18.94 -7.91
CA GLN A 156 12.44 -17.49 -7.97
C GLN A 156 13.24 -16.77 -6.88
N VAL A 157 13.87 -17.51 -5.96
CA VAL A 157 14.64 -16.97 -4.83
C VAL A 157 16.08 -17.45 -4.87
N GLN A 158 16.95 -16.65 -5.47
CA GLN A 158 18.38 -16.96 -5.57
C GLN A 158 19.15 -16.37 -4.39
N SER A 159 19.88 -17.20 -3.65
CA SER A 159 20.85 -16.73 -2.67
C SER A 159 22.09 -16.18 -3.37
N LEU A 160 22.57 -15.03 -2.91
CA LEU A 160 23.77 -14.37 -3.40
C LEU A 160 24.74 -14.09 -2.26
N GLU A 161 26.02 -14.29 -2.55
CA GLU A 161 27.13 -13.87 -1.69
C GLU A 161 27.55 -12.42 -2.02
N ARG A 162 28.41 -11.85 -1.16
CA ARG A 162 28.80 -10.44 -1.23
C ARG A 162 29.31 -9.99 -2.60
N ASP A 163 30.21 -10.77 -3.20
CA ASP A 163 30.86 -10.39 -4.45
C ASP A 163 29.86 -10.36 -5.61
N GLU A 164 28.94 -11.33 -5.65
CA GLU A 164 27.84 -11.37 -6.63
C GLU A 164 26.89 -10.18 -6.44
N LEU A 165 26.57 -9.83 -5.19
CA LEU A 165 25.71 -8.68 -4.89
C LEU A 165 26.33 -7.36 -5.33
N VAL A 166 27.62 -7.14 -5.06
CA VAL A 166 28.30 -5.90 -5.44
C VAL A 166 28.50 -5.82 -6.95
N ALA A 167 28.71 -6.96 -7.62
CA ALA A 167 28.76 -7.01 -9.08
C ALA A 167 27.40 -6.66 -9.71
N LEU A 168 26.29 -7.14 -9.13
CA LEU A 168 24.94 -6.84 -9.60
C LEU A 168 24.49 -5.43 -9.25
N GLU A 169 24.73 -4.99 -8.02
CA GLU A 169 24.34 -3.68 -7.51
C GLU A 169 25.49 -2.99 -6.77
N PRO A 170 26.29 -2.19 -7.49
CA PRO A 170 27.38 -1.43 -6.90
C PRO A 170 26.92 -0.37 -5.91
N SER A 171 25.63 -0.01 -5.77
CA SER A 171 25.20 0.96 -4.75
C SER A 171 25.21 0.41 -3.32
N LEU A 172 25.42 -0.90 -3.12
CA LEU A 172 25.38 -1.54 -1.81
C LEU A 172 26.60 -1.16 -0.94
N GLY A 173 26.33 -0.71 0.29
CA GLY A 173 27.31 -0.36 1.30
C GLY A 173 27.95 -1.58 1.97
N PRO A 174 28.99 -1.39 2.81
CA PRO A 174 29.73 -2.48 3.45
C PRO A 174 28.88 -3.30 4.45
N GLY A 175 27.77 -2.76 4.96
CA GLY A 175 26.89 -3.49 5.88
C GLY A 175 26.15 -4.68 5.26
N VAL A 176 26.02 -4.74 3.93
CA VAL A 176 25.27 -5.79 3.22
C VAL A 176 26.19 -6.96 2.85
N THR A 177 26.29 -7.97 3.69
CA THR A 177 27.22 -9.10 3.49
C THR A 177 26.61 -10.27 2.74
N HIS A 178 25.28 -10.41 2.75
CA HIS A 178 24.55 -11.50 2.10
C HIS A 178 23.28 -10.96 1.42
N GLY A 179 22.70 -11.71 0.49
CA GLY A 179 21.55 -11.21 -0.25
C GLY A 179 20.69 -12.29 -0.89
N LEU A 180 19.45 -11.92 -1.22
CA LEU A 180 18.56 -12.70 -2.08
C LEU A 180 18.25 -11.87 -3.34
N ARG A 181 18.15 -12.54 -4.49
CA ARG A 181 17.51 -12.00 -5.68
C ARG A 181 16.15 -12.66 -5.84
N LEU A 182 15.12 -11.82 -5.98
CA LEU A 182 13.75 -12.21 -6.20
C LEU A 182 13.37 -11.95 -7.66
N HIS A 183 12.90 -12.98 -8.36
CA HIS A 183 12.45 -12.88 -9.74
C HIS A 183 10.95 -12.59 -9.84
N GLY A 184 10.48 -12.11 -10.99
CA GLY A 184 9.04 -11.92 -11.27
C GLY A 184 8.38 -10.74 -10.55
N GLN A 185 9.16 -9.88 -9.88
CA GLN A 185 8.64 -8.71 -9.19
C GLN A 185 8.54 -7.52 -10.16
N ARG A 186 7.67 -6.56 -9.84
CA ARG A 186 7.53 -5.30 -10.56
C ARG A 186 7.60 -4.11 -9.60
N TYR A 187 7.82 -2.93 -10.14
CA TYR A 187 7.79 -1.69 -9.36
C TYR A 187 7.39 -0.50 -10.24
N LEU A 188 7.00 0.59 -9.60
CA LEU A 188 6.61 1.83 -10.25
C LEU A 188 7.00 3.04 -9.40
N ASP A 189 6.94 4.23 -9.98
CA ASP A 189 6.91 5.50 -9.26
C ASP A 189 5.45 5.83 -8.93
N PRO A 190 5.00 5.76 -7.66
CA PRO A 190 3.59 5.95 -7.33
C PRO A 190 3.08 7.35 -7.67
N GLY A 191 3.89 8.39 -7.45
CA GLY A 191 3.47 9.76 -7.70
C GLY A 191 3.18 9.98 -9.19
N ARG A 192 4.11 9.56 -10.04
CA ARG A 192 3.97 9.66 -11.50
C ARG A 192 2.89 8.74 -12.05
N TYR A 193 2.81 7.50 -11.58
CA TYR A 193 1.80 6.55 -12.02
C TYR A 193 0.38 7.04 -11.69
N LEU A 194 0.18 7.60 -10.49
CA LEU A 194 -1.13 8.13 -10.08
C LEU A 194 -1.53 9.37 -10.87
N ALA A 195 -0.58 10.28 -11.14
CA ALA A 195 -0.83 11.44 -11.98
C ALA A 195 -1.30 11.01 -13.38
N ALA A 196 -0.53 10.11 -14.02
CA ALA A 196 -0.89 9.62 -15.33
C ALA A 196 -2.22 8.83 -15.31
N LEU A 197 -2.50 8.05 -14.26
CA LEU A 197 -3.79 7.33 -14.12
C LEU A 197 -4.96 8.32 -13.98
N ALA A 198 -4.76 9.43 -13.27
CA ALA A 198 -5.76 10.49 -13.18
C ALA A 198 -6.02 11.13 -14.55
N ASP A 199 -4.95 11.42 -15.30
CA ASP A 199 -5.06 11.96 -16.67
C ASP A 199 -5.83 10.99 -17.59
N ASP A 200 -5.54 9.68 -17.51
CA ASP A 200 -6.24 8.66 -18.30
C ASP A 200 -7.73 8.58 -17.96
N VAL A 201 -8.13 8.60 -16.67
CA VAL A 201 -9.56 8.56 -16.32
C VAL A 201 -10.28 9.85 -16.73
N VAL A 202 -9.62 11.01 -16.62
CA VAL A 202 -10.17 12.29 -17.08
C VAL A 202 -10.34 12.29 -18.60
N ALA A 203 -9.34 11.83 -19.35
CA ALA A 203 -9.41 11.67 -20.79
C ALA A 203 -10.53 10.69 -21.22
N ALA A 204 -10.79 9.66 -20.41
CA ALA A 204 -11.91 8.75 -20.61
C ALA A 204 -13.28 9.39 -20.29
N GLY A 205 -13.33 10.58 -19.69
CA GLY A 205 -14.56 11.32 -19.37
C GLY A 205 -15.02 11.20 -17.91
N VAL A 206 -14.18 10.71 -17.00
CA VAL A 206 -14.44 10.79 -15.55
C VAL A 206 -14.27 12.24 -15.09
N LYS A 207 -15.23 12.74 -14.30
CA LYS A 207 -15.08 14.05 -13.65
C LYS A 207 -14.23 13.88 -12.39
N LEU A 208 -13.16 14.66 -12.27
CA LEU A 208 -12.30 14.68 -11.10
C LEU A 208 -12.45 16.03 -10.40
N ASP A 209 -13.00 16.00 -9.20
CA ASP A 209 -13.25 17.18 -8.37
C ASP A 209 -12.36 17.09 -7.12
N THR A 210 -11.38 17.99 -7.06
CA THR A 210 -10.38 18.05 -6.00
C THR A 210 -10.58 19.28 -5.14
N GLY A 211 -10.36 19.17 -3.84
CA GLY A 211 -10.69 20.21 -2.86
C GLY A 211 -12.09 20.06 -2.28
N SER A 212 -12.81 19.00 -2.66
CA SER A 212 -14.16 18.69 -2.17
C SER A 212 -14.08 17.62 -1.08
N GLU A 213 -14.32 18.01 0.18
CA GLU A 213 -14.31 17.06 1.30
C GLU A 213 -15.71 16.51 1.55
N VAL A 214 -15.85 15.19 1.44
CA VAL A 214 -17.10 14.49 1.79
C VAL A 214 -17.17 14.29 3.29
N VAL A 215 -18.18 14.89 3.92
CA VAL A 215 -18.41 14.78 5.38
C VAL A 215 -19.50 13.77 5.72
N GLU A 216 -20.43 13.50 4.80
CA GLU A 216 -21.53 12.54 5.03
C GLU A 216 -21.97 11.88 3.72
N VAL A 217 -22.42 10.63 3.83
CA VAL A 217 -23.14 9.92 2.76
C VAL A 217 -24.44 9.37 3.35
N VAL A 218 -25.56 9.71 2.73
CA VAL A 218 -26.89 9.29 3.18
C VAL A 218 -27.65 8.56 2.08
N ARG A 219 -28.62 7.73 2.47
CA ARG A 219 -29.54 7.10 1.52
C ARG A 219 -30.58 8.12 1.06
N ALA A 220 -30.79 8.21 -0.25
CA ALA A 220 -31.78 9.11 -0.86
C ALA A 220 -32.64 8.32 -1.86
N GLY A 221 -33.77 7.79 -1.39
CA GLY A 221 -34.66 6.96 -2.21
C GLY A 221 -33.95 5.71 -2.76
N ALA A 222 -33.92 5.59 -4.09
CA ALA A 222 -33.22 4.52 -4.80
C ALA A 222 -31.69 4.73 -4.89
N GLY A 223 -31.20 5.96 -4.67
CA GLY A 223 -29.79 6.33 -4.75
C GLY A 223 -29.20 6.77 -3.41
N ALA A 224 -28.10 7.51 -3.47
CA ALA A 224 -27.41 8.13 -2.35
C ALA A 224 -27.31 9.64 -2.55
N GLU A 225 -27.02 10.35 -1.47
CA GLU A 225 -26.63 11.75 -1.51
C GLU A 225 -25.35 11.93 -0.71
N VAL A 226 -24.43 12.72 -1.26
CA VAL A 226 -23.13 13.03 -0.68
C VAL A 226 -23.16 14.48 -0.19
N LEU A 227 -22.84 14.70 1.09
CA LEU A 227 -22.71 16.03 1.67
C LEU A 227 -21.23 16.43 1.68
N LEU A 228 -20.95 17.60 1.11
CA LEU A 228 -19.64 18.24 1.14
C LEU A 228 -19.48 19.12 2.39
N ASP A 229 -18.25 19.45 2.74
CA ASP A 229 -17.87 20.32 3.85
C ASP A 229 -18.36 21.77 3.68
N ASP A 230 -18.53 22.22 2.44
CA ASP A 230 -19.13 23.52 2.10
C ASP A 230 -20.67 23.54 2.15
N GLY A 231 -21.30 22.41 2.48
CA GLY A 231 -22.74 22.25 2.61
C GLY A 231 -23.48 21.84 1.34
N HIS A 232 -22.80 21.76 0.18
CA HIS A 232 -23.42 21.26 -1.04
C HIS A 232 -23.78 19.77 -0.93
N ARG A 233 -24.90 19.41 -1.55
CA ARG A 233 -25.39 18.03 -1.62
C ARG A 233 -25.36 17.56 -3.07
N LEU A 234 -24.68 16.44 -3.31
CA LEU A 234 -24.54 15.85 -4.62
C LEU A 234 -25.31 14.53 -4.69
N PRO A 235 -26.35 14.41 -5.55
CA PRO A 235 -27.05 13.15 -5.76
C PRO A 235 -26.18 12.18 -6.57
N ALA A 236 -26.29 10.89 -6.26
CA ALA A 236 -25.65 9.82 -7.01
C ALA A 236 -26.49 8.54 -6.99
N ASP A 237 -26.50 7.76 -8.06
CA ASP A 237 -27.15 6.45 -8.06
C ASP A 237 -26.45 5.48 -7.10
N LEU A 238 -25.11 5.54 -7.09
CA LEU A 238 -24.23 4.72 -6.26
C LEU A 238 -23.04 5.55 -5.75
N VAL A 239 -22.53 5.19 -4.56
CA VAL A 239 -21.34 5.80 -3.97
C VAL A 239 -20.33 4.70 -3.62
N VAL A 240 -19.06 4.90 -3.99
CA VAL A 240 -17.95 4.05 -3.54
C VAL A 240 -17.06 4.83 -2.58
N LEU A 241 -16.96 4.37 -1.33
CA LEU A 241 -16.08 4.92 -0.32
C LEU A 241 -14.67 4.34 -0.47
N ALA A 242 -13.75 5.15 -0.98
CA ALA A 242 -12.33 4.79 -1.19
C ALA A 242 -11.36 5.73 -0.45
N ASN A 243 -11.81 6.32 0.66
CA ASN A 243 -11.11 7.36 1.43
C ASN A 243 -10.09 6.83 2.46
N GLY A 244 -9.42 5.71 2.17
CA GLY A 244 -8.24 5.25 2.91
C GLY A 244 -8.43 5.12 4.43
N SER A 245 -7.57 5.75 5.23
CA SER A 245 -7.59 5.63 6.70
C SER A 245 -8.79 6.31 7.35
N TRP A 246 -9.50 7.18 6.63
CA TRP A 246 -10.72 7.85 7.08
C TRP A 246 -11.99 7.03 6.76
N LEU A 247 -11.84 5.82 6.21
CA LEU A 247 -12.95 4.98 5.77
C LEU A 247 -14.01 4.75 6.85
N GLY A 248 -13.59 4.56 8.09
CA GLY A 248 -14.50 4.32 9.21
C GLY A 248 -15.46 5.48 9.50
N ASP A 249 -15.14 6.70 9.08
CA ASP A 249 -15.97 7.87 9.37
C ASP A 249 -17.20 7.92 8.46
N LEU A 250 -17.04 7.55 7.18
CA LEU A 250 -18.14 7.48 6.20
C LEU A 250 -18.83 6.11 6.14
N ALA A 251 -18.11 5.00 6.38
CA ALA A 251 -18.65 3.66 6.13
C ALA A 251 -19.44 3.06 7.30
N ARG A 252 -19.22 3.53 8.53
CA ARG A 252 -19.89 3.02 9.74
C ARG A 252 -21.42 3.15 9.70
N PRO A 253 -22.02 4.28 9.29
CA PRO A 253 -23.47 4.40 9.14
C PRO A 253 -24.07 3.36 8.20
N HIS A 254 -23.29 2.88 7.23
CA HIS A 254 -23.69 1.85 6.27
C HIS A 254 -23.33 0.42 6.73
N GLY A 255 -22.93 0.25 7.98
CA GLY A 255 -22.77 -1.05 8.62
C GLY A 255 -21.36 -1.65 8.60
N VAL A 256 -20.37 -0.95 8.04
CA VAL A 256 -18.97 -1.39 8.05
C VAL A 256 -18.36 -1.08 9.41
N ARG A 257 -18.30 -2.10 10.28
CA ARG A 257 -17.88 -1.95 11.68
C ARG A 257 -16.42 -2.30 11.93
N ARG A 258 -15.75 -2.93 10.96
CA ARG A 258 -14.33 -3.28 11.05
C ARG A 258 -13.50 -2.03 11.30
N LEU A 259 -12.63 -2.06 12.31
CA LEU A 259 -11.75 -0.94 12.61
C LEU A 259 -10.66 -0.81 11.54
N VAL A 260 -10.51 0.42 11.03
CA VAL A 260 -9.41 0.84 10.15
C VAL A 260 -8.61 1.87 10.94
N GLN A 261 -7.33 1.58 11.16
CA GLN A 261 -6.39 2.44 11.87
C GLN A 261 -5.31 2.92 10.91
N ALA A 262 -4.89 4.17 11.05
CA ALA A 262 -3.73 4.69 10.33
C ALA A 262 -2.44 4.08 10.89
N GLY A 263 -1.81 3.19 10.12
CA GLY A 263 -0.41 2.80 10.27
C GLY A 263 0.45 3.70 9.41
N ARG A 264 0.86 4.86 9.94
CA ARG A 264 1.54 5.90 9.19
C ARG A 264 2.94 5.46 8.80
N GLY A 265 3.23 5.52 7.51
CA GLY A 265 4.51 5.13 6.93
C GLY A 265 5.30 6.33 6.44
N TYR A 266 6.63 6.25 6.51
CA TYR A 266 7.51 7.34 6.13
C TYR A 266 8.23 7.04 4.82
N SER A 267 8.50 8.08 4.05
CA SER A 267 9.39 8.00 2.91
C SER A 267 10.09 9.32 2.65
N PHE A 268 11.21 9.26 1.95
CA PHE A 268 11.89 10.43 1.39
C PHE A 268 12.66 10.00 0.14
N ALA A 269 13.11 10.97 -0.66
CA ALA A 269 13.95 10.73 -1.82
C ALA A 269 15.35 11.29 -1.58
N VAL A 270 16.37 10.59 -2.07
CA VAL A 270 17.79 10.99 -2.03
C VAL A 270 18.41 10.87 -3.41
N ASP A 271 19.49 11.62 -3.64
CA ASP A 271 20.30 11.48 -4.84
C ASP A 271 21.44 10.48 -4.59
N PRO A 272 21.44 9.35 -5.32
CA PRO A 272 22.58 8.46 -5.35
C PRO A 272 23.57 8.86 -6.45
N GLU A 273 24.87 8.66 -6.24
CA GLU A 273 25.91 8.75 -7.27
C GLU A 273 25.66 7.77 -8.42
N ARG A 274 25.13 6.59 -8.07
CA ARG A 274 24.65 5.58 -9.02
C ARG A 274 23.25 5.13 -8.61
N LEU A 275 22.28 5.38 -9.47
CA LEU A 275 20.92 4.89 -9.26
C LEU A 275 20.90 3.35 -9.31
N PRO A 276 20.29 2.67 -8.32
CA PRO A 276 20.14 1.23 -8.37
C PRO A 276 19.38 0.79 -9.61
N ALA A 277 19.75 -0.35 -10.19
CA ALA A 277 19.13 -0.88 -11.40
C ALA A 277 17.72 -1.42 -11.16
N GLY A 278 17.37 -1.70 -9.90
CA GLY A 278 16.03 -2.07 -9.48
C GLY A 278 15.82 -1.91 -7.97
N PRO A 279 14.69 -2.39 -7.44
CA PRO A 279 14.38 -2.27 -6.03
C PRO A 279 15.39 -3.01 -5.12
N VAL A 280 15.69 -2.40 -3.98
CA VAL A 280 16.54 -2.98 -2.93
C VAL A 280 15.78 -2.96 -1.60
N TYR A 281 15.64 -4.13 -0.98
CA TYR A 281 15.00 -4.32 0.31
C TYR A 281 16.05 -4.56 1.40
N PHE A 282 15.88 -3.93 2.55
CA PHE A 282 16.62 -4.25 3.77
C PHE A 282 15.65 -4.77 4.84
N PRO A 283 15.40 -6.09 4.91
CA PRO A 283 14.36 -6.66 5.76
C PRO A 283 14.56 -6.42 7.25
N GLN A 284 15.81 -6.51 7.72
CA GLN A 284 16.14 -6.31 9.13
C GLN A 284 15.82 -4.88 9.59
N GLN A 285 16.03 -3.89 8.72
CA GLN A 285 15.74 -2.47 8.97
C GLN A 285 14.32 -2.06 8.53
N ARG A 286 13.61 -2.94 7.81
CA ARG A 286 12.30 -2.68 7.19
C ARG A 286 12.32 -1.46 6.27
N LEU A 287 13.38 -1.33 5.47
CA LEU A 287 13.54 -0.26 4.49
C LEU A 287 13.40 -0.78 3.06
N ALA A 288 12.42 -0.25 2.35
CA ALA A 288 12.19 -0.46 0.93
C ALA A 288 12.81 0.68 0.14
N CYS A 289 13.75 0.37 -0.75
CA CYS A 289 14.41 1.34 -1.61
C CYS A 289 13.98 1.12 -3.06
N THR A 290 13.50 2.16 -3.73
CA THR A 290 12.97 2.08 -5.09
C THR A 290 13.58 3.16 -5.97
N PRO A 291 14.20 2.80 -7.10
CA PRO A 291 14.73 3.79 -8.03
C PRO A 291 13.57 4.53 -8.73
N LEU A 292 13.55 5.86 -8.62
CA LEU A 292 12.66 6.76 -9.32
C LEU A 292 13.38 7.27 -10.58
N SER A 293 13.46 6.41 -11.61
CA SER A 293 14.34 6.63 -12.77
C SER A 293 14.17 7.98 -13.45
N THR A 294 12.93 8.48 -13.58
CA THR A 294 12.65 9.78 -14.20
C THR A 294 13.19 10.96 -13.39
N ALA A 295 13.23 10.83 -12.07
CA ALA A 295 13.74 11.87 -11.17
C ALA A 295 15.23 11.70 -10.83
N GLY A 296 15.88 10.63 -11.33
CA GLY A 296 17.25 10.27 -10.96
C GLY A 296 17.44 10.03 -9.45
N ALA A 297 16.37 9.66 -8.74
CA ALA A 297 16.32 9.64 -7.27
C ALA A 297 16.11 8.23 -6.73
N LEU A 298 16.57 7.96 -5.52
CA LEU A 298 16.22 6.76 -4.78
C LEU A 298 15.18 7.09 -3.71
N ARG A 299 13.98 6.51 -3.82
CA ARG A 299 12.96 6.56 -2.76
C ARG A 299 13.37 5.59 -1.66
N VAL A 300 13.50 6.07 -0.43
CA VAL A 300 13.67 5.24 0.76
C VAL A 300 12.38 5.31 1.57
N ALA A 301 11.69 4.18 1.70
CA ALA A 301 10.42 4.06 2.40
C ALA A 301 10.51 3.01 3.50
N GLY A 302 9.83 3.25 4.61
CA GLY A 302 9.89 2.35 5.76
C GLY A 302 9.11 2.92 6.92
N MET A 303 9.42 2.41 8.12
CA MET A 303 8.79 2.80 9.37
C MET A 303 7.26 2.57 9.39
N MET A 304 6.72 2.34 10.58
CA MET A 304 5.30 2.42 10.83
C MET A 304 5.05 3.04 12.20
N GLU A 305 4.07 3.94 12.28
CA GLU A 305 3.58 4.42 13.57
C GLU A 305 2.05 4.47 13.61
N PHE A 306 1.47 4.25 14.79
CA PHE A 306 0.02 4.34 14.98
C PHE A 306 -0.36 5.68 15.61
N ARG A 307 -0.61 6.69 14.78
CA ARG A 307 -1.10 8.01 15.19
C ARG A 307 -2.35 8.38 14.35
N PRO A 308 -3.11 9.43 14.71
CA PRO A 308 -4.19 9.94 13.87
C PRO A 308 -3.71 10.17 12.43
N ALA A 309 -4.58 9.95 11.44
CA ALA A 309 -4.21 9.93 10.03
C ALA A 309 -3.57 11.25 9.56
N ASP A 310 -4.07 12.38 10.08
CA ASP A 310 -3.62 13.74 9.78
C ASP A 310 -2.59 14.30 10.78
N ALA A 311 -2.03 13.48 11.68
CA ALA A 311 -0.95 13.94 12.55
C ALA A 311 0.23 14.50 11.71
N PRO A 312 1.05 15.42 12.25
CA PRO A 312 2.22 15.93 11.52
C PRO A 312 3.31 14.86 11.38
N LEU A 313 4.22 15.07 10.43
CA LEU A 313 5.46 14.29 10.27
C LEU A 313 6.34 14.45 11.53
N ASP A 314 6.99 13.37 11.96
CA ASP A 314 8.00 13.41 13.02
C ASP A 314 9.42 13.25 12.41
N PRO A 315 10.23 14.32 12.36
CA PRO A 315 11.55 14.30 11.72
C PRO A 315 12.49 13.23 12.31
N ARG A 316 12.32 12.88 13.59
CA ARG A 316 13.13 11.85 14.26
C ARG A 316 12.99 10.48 13.60
N ARG A 317 11.85 10.20 12.95
CA ARG A 317 11.61 8.96 12.21
C ARG A 317 12.40 8.91 10.90
N ILE A 318 12.50 10.05 10.21
CA ILE A 318 13.34 10.20 9.03
C ILE A 318 14.81 9.99 9.41
N GLU A 319 15.28 10.63 10.48
CA GLU A 319 16.66 10.47 10.96
C GLU A 319 16.97 9.01 11.36
N ALA A 320 16.04 8.31 12.01
CA ALA A 320 16.21 6.88 12.31
C ALA A 320 16.33 6.02 11.04
N MET A 321 15.53 6.31 10.01
CA MET A 321 15.63 5.62 8.71
C MET A 321 16.97 5.92 8.03
N VAL A 322 17.44 7.17 8.06
CA VAL A 322 18.76 7.55 7.52
C VAL A 322 19.88 6.81 8.23
N ALA A 323 19.87 6.78 9.57
CA ALA A 323 20.87 6.07 10.36
C ALA A 323 20.90 4.57 10.04
N ALA A 324 19.73 3.95 9.85
CA ALA A 324 19.62 2.55 9.48
C ALA A 324 20.08 2.25 8.05
N ALA A 325 19.86 3.18 7.11
CA ALA A 325 20.19 3.02 5.69
C ALA A 325 21.66 3.33 5.36
N ARG A 326 22.28 4.29 6.08
CA ARG A 326 23.65 4.77 5.82
C ARG A 326 24.72 3.67 5.72
N PRO A 327 24.76 2.61 6.56
CA PRO A 327 25.75 1.54 6.39
C PRO A 327 25.42 0.57 5.23
N LEU A 328 24.19 0.60 4.71
CA LEU A 328 23.67 -0.36 3.73
C LEU A 328 23.75 0.13 2.28
N LEU A 329 23.87 1.44 2.08
CA LEU A 329 24.01 2.07 0.77
C LEU A 329 25.24 2.99 0.76
N ARG A 330 26.00 2.98 -0.33
CA ARG A 330 27.14 3.88 -0.56
C ARG A 330 26.83 4.89 -1.66
N GLY A 331 27.53 6.02 -1.65
CA GLY A 331 27.35 7.08 -2.64
C GLY A 331 25.96 7.71 -2.58
N VAL A 332 25.37 7.87 -1.39
CA VAL A 332 24.06 8.49 -1.20
C VAL A 332 24.22 9.78 -0.38
N SER A 333 23.69 10.88 -0.91
CA SER A 333 23.70 12.19 -0.22
C SER A 333 22.51 12.32 0.73
N TRP A 334 22.64 11.79 1.95
CA TRP A 334 21.56 11.78 2.96
C TRP A 334 21.15 13.18 3.43
N GLU A 335 22.07 14.13 3.38
CA GLU A 335 21.89 15.53 3.78
C GLU A 335 21.08 16.32 2.74
N ARG A 336 21.05 15.85 1.48
CA ARG A 336 20.30 16.45 0.36
C ARG A 336 18.98 15.72 0.08
N ARG A 337 18.43 15.06 1.09
CA ARG A 337 17.12 14.40 0.97
C ARG A 337 16.02 15.44 0.70
N ARG A 338 15.03 15.01 -0.08
CA ARG A 338 13.84 15.79 -0.44
C ARG A 338 12.60 14.93 -0.27
N GLU A 339 11.43 15.53 -0.44
CA GLU A 339 10.16 14.79 -0.41
C GLU A 339 9.96 14.02 0.90
N GLU A 340 10.41 14.57 2.04
CA GLU A 340 10.09 13.99 3.35
C GLU A 340 8.58 13.94 3.53
N TRP A 341 8.08 12.71 3.68
CA TRP A 341 6.66 12.45 3.60
C TRP A 341 6.25 11.38 4.59
N VAL A 342 4.99 11.50 5.03
CA VAL A 342 4.32 10.52 5.87
C VAL A 342 2.91 10.30 5.37
N GLY A 343 2.50 9.04 5.23
CA GLY A 343 1.17 8.68 4.73
C GLY A 343 0.43 7.71 5.63
N PRO A 344 -0.87 7.92 5.88
CA PRO A 344 -1.67 7.07 6.75
C PRO A 344 -2.15 5.83 5.98
N ARG A 345 -1.46 4.69 6.19
CA ARG A 345 -1.85 3.41 5.55
C ARG A 345 -3.10 2.85 6.26
N PRO A 346 -4.17 2.46 5.55
CA PRO A 346 -5.43 2.03 6.15
C PRO A 346 -5.37 0.57 6.62
N CYS A 347 -4.86 0.34 7.83
CA CYS A 347 -4.70 -1.01 8.37
C CYS A 347 -6.01 -1.51 9.00
N THR A 348 -6.50 -2.66 8.55
CA THR A 348 -7.58 -3.41 9.22
C THR A 348 -7.01 -4.33 10.30
N VAL A 349 -7.82 -4.68 11.29
CA VAL A 349 -7.40 -5.56 12.40
C VAL A 349 -7.05 -6.98 11.96
N ASP A 350 -7.61 -7.45 10.84
CA ASP A 350 -7.36 -8.77 10.25
C ASP A 350 -6.37 -8.73 9.07
N GLY A 351 -5.92 -7.53 8.68
CA GLY A 351 -4.99 -7.31 7.57
C GLY A 351 -5.60 -7.46 6.18
N LEU A 352 -6.89 -7.79 6.06
CA LEU A 352 -7.56 -7.98 4.78
C LEU A 352 -8.26 -6.68 4.32
N PRO A 353 -8.28 -6.37 3.01
CA PRO A 353 -9.09 -5.28 2.47
C PRO A 353 -10.58 -5.41 2.80
N LEU A 354 -11.28 -4.28 2.78
CA LEU A 354 -12.74 -4.17 2.83
C LEU A 354 -13.20 -3.77 1.44
N VAL A 355 -13.83 -4.70 0.70
CA VAL A 355 -14.23 -4.48 -0.68
C VAL A 355 -15.63 -5.05 -0.92
N GLY A 356 -16.57 -4.19 -1.25
CA GLY A 356 -17.90 -4.61 -1.71
C GLY A 356 -19.06 -3.75 -1.23
N ARG A 357 -20.28 -4.26 -1.44
CA ARG A 357 -21.53 -3.62 -1.04
C ARG A 357 -21.68 -3.56 0.48
N THR A 358 -22.21 -2.46 0.99
CA THR A 358 -22.53 -2.28 2.42
C THR A 358 -23.97 -2.69 2.76
N ARG A 359 -24.45 -2.44 4.00
CA ARG A 359 -25.86 -2.62 4.34
C ARG A 359 -26.78 -1.62 3.61
N SER A 360 -26.23 -0.53 3.10
CA SER A 360 -26.93 0.38 2.20
C SER A 360 -26.65 -0.06 0.76
N PRO A 361 -27.65 -0.56 0.00
CA PRO A 361 -27.43 -1.14 -1.32
C PRO A 361 -26.75 -0.21 -2.34
N GLN A 362 -26.91 1.10 -2.16
CA GLN A 362 -26.31 2.16 -2.96
C GLN A 362 -24.88 2.55 -2.56
N VAL A 363 -24.36 2.04 -1.43
CA VAL A 363 -23.02 2.38 -0.94
C VAL A 363 -22.12 1.14 -0.95
N TYR A 364 -20.95 1.30 -1.55
CA TYR A 364 -19.87 0.32 -1.64
C TYR A 364 -18.63 0.85 -0.94
N VAL A 365 -17.72 -0.05 -0.58
CA VAL A 365 -16.44 0.28 0.05
C VAL A 365 -15.31 -0.34 -0.75
N ALA A 366 -14.21 0.40 -0.86
CA ALA A 366 -12.92 -0.05 -1.37
C ALA A 366 -11.79 0.55 -0.52
N GLY A 367 -11.45 -0.09 0.59
CA GLY A 367 -10.38 0.39 1.47
C GLY A 367 -9.81 -0.70 2.39
N GLY A 368 -9.08 -0.29 3.42
CA GLY A 368 -8.49 -1.25 4.36
C GLY A 368 -7.30 -2.05 3.84
N HIS A 369 -6.70 -1.65 2.71
CA HIS A 369 -5.61 -2.39 2.05
C HIS A 369 -4.26 -2.37 2.80
N GLY A 370 -4.16 -1.73 3.97
CA GLY A 370 -2.91 -1.58 4.69
C GLY A 370 -1.81 -0.98 3.80
N MET A 371 -0.69 -1.69 3.67
CA MET A 371 0.46 -1.27 2.85
C MET A 371 0.28 -1.57 1.35
N TRP A 372 -0.74 -2.32 0.98
CA TRP A 372 -0.88 -2.99 -0.32
C TRP A 372 -1.84 -2.28 -1.29
N GLY A 373 -2.28 -1.06 -0.96
CA GLY A 373 -3.24 -0.32 -1.79
C GLY A 373 -2.73 0.04 -3.19
N VAL A 374 -1.41 0.11 -3.40
CA VAL A 374 -0.80 0.25 -4.73
C VAL A 374 -0.97 -1.07 -5.49
N THR A 375 -0.47 -2.18 -4.94
CA THR A 375 -0.51 -3.52 -5.54
C THR A 375 -1.93 -4.05 -5.80
N LEU A 376 -2.87 -3.77 -4.91
CA LEU A 376 -4.23 -4.34 -4.97
C LEU A 376 -5.27 -3.37 -5.54
N GLY A 377 -4.88 -2.14 -5.87
CA GLY A 377 -5.77 -1.11 -6.39
C GLY A 377 -6.53 -1.55 -7.65
N PRO A 378 -5.82 -1.98 -8.72
CA PRO A 378 -6.46 -2.43 -9.96
C PRO A 378 -7.40 -3.61 -9.75
N LEU A 379 -6.97 -4.64 -9.01
CA LEU A 379 -7.80 -5.80 -8.70
C LEU A 379 -9.08 -5.40 -7.94
N THR A 380 -8.96 -4.47 -6.99
CA THR A 380 -10.12 -3.93 -6.26
C THR A 380 -11.10 -3.22 -7.19
N GLY A 381 -10.60 -2.42 -8.14
CA GLY A 381 -11.41 -1.75 -9.15
C GLY A 381 -12.19 -2.74 -10.01
N ARG A 382 -11.50 -3.79 -10.49
CA ARG A 382 -12.10 -4.86 -11.29
C ARG A 382 -13.21 -5.61 -10.54
N LEU A 383 -12.94 -6.02 -9.29
CA LEU A 383 -13.92 -6.72 -8.45
C LEU A 383 -15.17 -5.86 -8.17
N LEU A 384 -15.00 -4.56 -7.93
CA LEU A 384 -16.15 -3.67 -7.73
C LEU A 384 -16.92 -3.42 -9.01
N ALA A 385 -16.26 -3.24 -10.15
CA ALA A 385 -16.97 -3.08 -11.42
C ALA A 385 -17.80 -4.33 -11.75
N GLU A 386 -17.25 -5.52 -11.55
CA GLU A 386 -17.98 -6.78 -11.68
C GLU A 386 -19.21 -6.85 -10.77
N GLN A 387 -19.06 -6.45 -9.50
CA GLN A 387 -20.15 -6.45 -8.53
C GLN A 387 -21.22 -5.41 -8.85
N ILE A 388 -20.84 -4.21 -9.28
CA ILE A 388 -21.74 -3.08 -9.52
C ILE A 388 -22.50 -3.28 -10.83
N VAL A 389 -21.79 -3.62 -11.91
CA VAL A 389 -22.34 -3.66 -13.27
C VAL A 389 -23.01 -5.01 -13.54
N HIS A 390 -22.32 -6.12 -13.24
CA HIS A 390 -22.83 -7.46 -13.56
C HIS A 390 -23.59 -8.10 -12.39
N ARG A 391 -23.71 -7.41 -11.25
CA ARG A 391 -24.38 -7.90 -10.03
C ARG A 391 -23.83 -9.26 -9.56
N ARG A 392 -22.56 -9.52 -9.85
CA ARG A 392 -21.87 -10.78 -9.54
C ARG A 392 -20.79 -10.55 -8.49
N THR A 393 -20.80 -11.34 -7.42
CA THR A 393 -19.72 -11.36 -6.43
C THR A 393 -18.93 -12.65 -6.62
N SER A 394 -17.69 -12.54 -7.09
CA SER A 394 -16.74 -13.66 -7.19
C SER A 394 -16.42 -14.24 -5.82
N ASP A 395 -15.88 -15.47 -5.78
CA ASP A 395 -15.51 -16.10 -4.51
C ASP A 395 -14.44 -15.28 -3.77
N LEU A 396 -13.47 -14.72 -4.49
CA LEU A 396 -12.51 -13.78 -3.94
C LEU A 396 -13.20 -12.52 -3.37
N GLY A 397 -14.18 -11.96 -4.07
CA GLY A 397 -14.95 -10.82 -3.57
C GLY A 397 -15.68 -11.11 -2.25
N ARG A 398 -16.20 -12.33 -2.05
CA ARG A 398 -16.86 -12.73 -0.79
C ARG A 398 -15.89 -12.78 0.39
N LEU A 399 -14.63 -13.14 0.15
CA LEU A 399 -13.58 -13.16 1.18
C LEU A 399 -13.19 -11.75 1.65
N LEU A 400 -13.53 -10.71 0.88
CA LEU A 400 -13.24 -9.31 1.17
C LEU A 400 -14.45 -8.53 1.69
N ASP A 401 -15.57 -9.20 1.96
CA ASP A 401 -16.85 -8.58 2.36
C ASP A 401 -16.61 -7.52 3.47
N PRO A 402 -17.02 -6.25 3.26
CA PRO A 402 -16.83 -5.19 4.23
C PRO A 402 -17.70 -5.35 5.49
N LEU A 403 -18.69 -6.26 5.48
CA LEU A 403 -19.59 -6.53 6.60
C LEU A 403 -19.15 -7.70 7.50
N ARG A 404 -18.05 -8.38 7.18
CA ARG A 404 -17.44 -9.41 8.03
C ARG A 404 -17.01 -8.84 9.38
#